data_AF-A0A7C4GF90-F1
#
_entry.id   AF-A0A7C4GF90-F1
#
_cell.length_a   1.000
_cell.length_b   1.000
_cell.length_c   1.000
_cell.angle_alpha   90.00
_cell.angle_beta   90.00
_cell.angle_gamma   90.00
#
_symmetry.space_group_name_H-M   'P 1'
#
loop_
_entity.id
_entity.type
_entity.pdbx_description
1 polymer ?
#
loop_
_entity_poly.entity_id
_entity_poly.type
_entity_poly.pdbx_seq_one_letter_code
_entity_poly.pdbx_strand_id
1 'polypeptide(L)' 'MHDALGKRLGQPIYRLFGLNPERAPQTSYTISIDEPEVMAERARTANMPILKIKLGVG' A
#
# COMPACT_ATOMS: atom_id res chain seq x y z
N MET A 1 -2.24 -21.79 -1.88
CA MET A 1 -3.56 -22.42 -2.16
C MET A 1 -4.54 -21.45 -2.82
N HIS A 2 -4.70 -20.21 -2.34
CA HIS A 2 -5.65 -19.23 -2.91
C HIS A 2 -5.40 -18.89 -4.39
N ASP A 3 -4.18 -18.55 -4.79
CA ASP A 3 -3.84 -18.24 -6.21
C ASP A 3 -4.22 -19.39 -7.17
N ALA A 4 -3.85 -20.62 -6.83
CA ALA A 4 -4.19 -21.80 -7.62
C ALA A 4 -5.71 -22.03 -7.71
N LEU A 5 -6.45 -21.77 -6.64
CA LEU A 5 -7.91 -21.86 -6.62
C LEU A 5 -8.56 -20.82 -7.54
N GLY A 6 -8.11 -19.55 -7.46
CA GLY A 6 -8.58 -18.48 -8.35
C GLY A 6 -8.33 -18.78 -9.82
N LYS A 7 -7.13 -19.29 -10.15
CA LYS A 7 -6.77 -19.73 -11.51
C LYS A 7 -7.67 -20.86 -12.00
N ARG A 8 -7.92 -21.89 -11.18
CA ARG A 8 -8.80 -23.02 -11.52
C ARG A 8 -10.25 -22.59 -11.75
N LEU A 9 -10.75 -21.64 -10.95
CA LEU A 9 -12.12 -21.14 -11.05
C LEU A 9 -12.29 -20.00 -12.06
N GLY A 10 -11.21 -19.49 -12.66
CA GLY A 10 -11.25 -18.34 -13.57
C GLY A 10 -11.77 -17.06 -12.92
N GLN A 11 -11.63 -16.92 -11.60
CA GLN A 11 -12.14 -15.78 -10.84
C GLN A 11 -11.01 -15.06 -10.10
N PRO A 12 -11.01 -13.72 -10.05
CA PRO A 12 -10.10 -12.99 -9.19
C PRO A 12 -10.41 -13.27 -7.71
N ILE A 13 -9.36 -13.38 -6.89
CA ILE A 13 -9.45 -13.82 -5.48
C ILE A 13 -10.38 -12.95 -4.63
N TYR A 14 -10.42 -11.63 -4.86
CA TYR A 14 -11.28 -10.74 -4.08
C TYR A 14 -12.78 -11.12 -4.19
N ARG A 15 -13.21 -11.71 -5.32
CA ARG A 15 -14.60 -12.21 -5.48
C ARG A 15 -14.85 -13.46 -4.65
N LEU A 16 -13.87 -14.36 -4.54
CA LEU A 16 -13.98 -15.56 -3.71
C LEU A 16 -14.11 -15.22 -2.22
N PHE A 17 -13.61 -14.05 -1.81
CA PHE A 17 -13.75 -13.52 -0.46
C PHE A 17 -14.92 -12.54 -0.27
N GLY A 18 -15.77 -12.35 -1.29
CA GLY A 18 -16.92 -11.44 -1.21
C GLY A 18 -16.54 -9.96 -1.03
N LEU A 19 -15.31 -9.57 -1.39
CA LEU A 19 -14.82 -8.21 -1.25
C LEU A 19 -15.27 -7.33 -2.42
N ASN A 20 -15.57 -6.07 -2.13
CA ASN A 20 -15.88 -5.05 -3.13
C ASN A 20 -14.63 -4.18 -3.40
N PRO A 21 -14.08 -4.15 -4.62
CA PRO A 21 -12.91 -3.33 -4.94
C PRO A 21 -13.14 -1.82 -4.74
N GLU A 22 -14.37 -1.34 -4.89
CA GLU A 22 -14.74 0.07 -4.64
C GLU A 22 -14.60 0.48 -3.16
N ARG A 23 -14.45 -0.50 -2.25
CA ARG A 23 -14.24 -0.30 -0.82
C ARG A 23 -12.79 -0.53 -0.40
N ALA A 24 -11.87 -0.66 -1.36
CA ALA A 24 -10.45 -0.84 -1.04
C ALA A 24 -9.92 0.41 -0.31
N PRO A 25 -9.17 0.24 0.80
CA PRO A 25 -8.55 1.38 1.47
C PRO A 25 -7.48 2.02 0.58
N GLN A 26 -7.30 3.34 0.71
CA GLN A 26 -6.21 4.03 0.04
C GLN A 26 -4.86 3.55 0.57
N THR A 27 -3.91 3.35 -0.34
CA THR A 27 -2.53 2.99 0.04
C THR A 27 -1.76 4.22 0.53
N SER A 28 -0.77 3.99 1.38
CA SER A 28 0.14 5.03 1.87
C SER A 28 1.48 5.00 1.14
N TYR A 29 2.09 6.16 0.90
CA TYR A 29 3.48 6.27 0.48
C TYR A 29 4.42 6.21 1.69
N THR A 30 5.39 5.30 1.68
CA THR A 30 6.31 5.14 2.81
C THR A 30 7.56 6.00 2.62
N ILE A 31 7.81 6.90 3.55
CA ILE A 31 9.05 7.68 3.66
C ILE A 31 9.96 6.94 4.63
N SER A 32 11.06 6.41 4.11
CA SER A 32 12.13 5.80 4.92
C SER A 32 12.78 6.85 5.81
N ILE A 33 13.24 6.41 6.98
CA ILE A 33 14.04 7.24 7.87
C ILE A 33 15.33 7.66 7.16
N ASP A 34 15.66 8.94 7.28
CA ASP A 34 16.77 9.61 6.58
C ASP A 34 17.02 10.96 7.28
N GLU A 35 17.90 11.79 6.72
CA GLU A 35 18.02 13.18 7.17
C GLU A 35 16.67 13.93 7.00
N PRO A 36 16.28 14.80 7.96
CA PRO A 36 14.97 15.47 7.94
C PRO A 36 14.67 16.21 6.63
N GLU A 37 15.66 16.85 6.02
CA GLU A 37 15.54 17.59 4.77
C GLU A 37 15.20 16.65 3.60
N VAL A 38 15.83 15.48 3.56
CA VAL A 38 15.58 14.44 2.55
C VAL A 38 14.17 13.86 2.72
N MET A 39 13.76 13.61 3.96
CA MET A 39 12.41 13.14 4.28
C MET A 39 11.34 14.17 3.89
N ALA A 40 11.59 15.45 4.16
CA ALA A 40 10.69 16.54 3.79
C ALA A 40 10.56 16.66 2.27
N GLU A 41 11.65 16.53 1.52
CA GLU A 41 11.60 16.57 0.06
C GLU A 41 10.83 15.37 -0.52
N ARG A 42 11.06 14.17 0.02
CA ARG A 42 10.25 12.99 -0.33
C ARG A 42 8.77 13.19 0.00
N ALA A 43 8.43 13.87 1.09
CA ALA A 43 7.04 14.18 1.45
C ALA A 43 6.40 15.17 0.46
N ARG A 44 7.11 16.22 0.04
CA ARG A 44 6.60 17.21 -0.93
C ARG A 44 6.38 16.61 -2.31
N THR A 45 7.26 15.71 -2.72
CA THR A 45 7.24 15.07 -4.04
C THR A 45 6.31 13.85 -4.09
N ALA A 46 5.97 13.26 -2.94
CA ALA A 46 5.00 12.20 -2.84
C ALA A 46 3.59 12.71 -3.17
N ASN A 47 3.19 12.58 -4.44
CA ASN A 47 1.84 12.89 -4.92
C ASN A 47 0.80 11.85 -4.43
N MET A 48 0.73 11.64 -3.12
CA MET A 48 -0.06 10.60 -2.46
C MET A 48 -0.77 11.21 -1.24
N PRO A 49 -2.07 10.92 -1.04
CA PRO A 49 -2.86 11.55 0.01
C PRO A 49 -2.49 11.08 1.43
N ILE A 50 -1.85 9.92 1.55
CA ILE A 50 -1.47 9.31 2.83
C ILE A 50 0.04 9.05 2.83
N LEU A 51 0.75 9.64 3.78
CA LEU A 51 2.18 9.44 3.98
C LEU A 51 2.43 8.63 5.26
N LYS A 52 3.26 7.58 5.16
CA LYS A 52 3.73 6.76 6.27
C LYS A 52 5.20 7.09 6.53
N ILE A 53 5.48 7.77 7.64
CA ILE A 53 6.83 8.18 8.01
C ILE A 53 7.42 7.12 8.95
N LYS A 54 8.56 6.54 8.58
CA LYS A 54 9.32 5.66 9.48
C LYS A 54 10.14 6.52 10.44
N LEU A 55 9.92 6.33 11.73
CA LEU A 55 10.68 6.94 12.82
C LEU A 55 11.42 5.85 13.60
N GLY A 56 12.44 6.26 14.35
CA GLY A 56 13.24 5.37 15.20
C GLY A 56 14.51 4.89 14.50
N VAL A 57 15.63 5.38 14.99
CA VAL A 57 16.95 4.74 14.94
C VAL A 57 17.28 4.44 16.39
N GLY A 58 17.41 3.16 16.73
CA GLY A 58 17.98 2.76 18.01
C GLY A 58 19.47 3.02 18.00
#